data_AF-A0A2N3GYD3-F1
#
_entry.id   AF-A0A2N3GYD3-F1
#
_cell.length_a   1.000
_cell.length_b   1.000
_cell.length_c   1.000
_cell.angle_alpha   90.00
_cell.angle_beta   90.00
_cell.angle_gamma   90.00
#
_symmetry.space_group_name_H-M   'P 1'
#
loop_
_entity.id
_entity.type
_entity.pdbx_description
1 polymer ?
#
loop_
_entity_poly.entity_id
_entity_poly.type
_entity_poly.pdbx_seq_one_letter_code
_entity_poly.pdbx_strand_id
1 'polypeptide(L)'
;MGDASGPASDNSKIFAALGYVIWPVALVAILMEPYKNEKWLKSHAVQALALNLAIYVLSGVTMPIFGLGGLVALAGFVYSVILAIKAYNGESLEVPVIYGFVKNYI
;
A
#
# COMPACT_ATOMS: atom_id res chain seq x y z
N MET A 1 18.15 -7.30 10.56
CA MET A 1 18.77 -6.33 9.64
C MET A 1 17.95 -6.29 8.35
N GLY A 2 17.27 -5.19 8.07
CA GLY A 2 16.52 -4.97 6.81
C GLY A 2 16.56 -3.47 6.50
N ASP A 3 17.45 -3.11 5.58
CA ASP A 3 17.48 -1.92 4.71
C ASP A 3 16.93 -0.61 5.31
N ALA A 4 17.71 -0.03 6.22
CA ALA A 4 17.54 1.32 6.79
C ALA A 4 17.82 2.46 5.78
N SER A 5 17.22 2.43 4.60
CA SER A 5 17.15 3.59 3.72
C SER A 5 15.74 4.14 3.80
N GLY A 6 15.53 5.13 4.69
CA GLY A 6 14.29 5.91 4.75
C GLY A 6 13.97 6.59 3.41
N PRO A 7 12.85 7.32 3.33
CA PRO A 7 12.42 7.99 2.10
C PRO A 7 13.55 8.84 1.50
N ALA A 8 13.80 8.68 0.19
CA ALA A 8 14.87 9.42 -0.50
C ALA A 8 14.56 10.92 -0.62
N SER A 9 13.28 11.31 -0.54
CA SER A 9 12.80 12.69 -0.57
C SER A 9 11.41 12.82 0.06
N ASP A 10 10.97 14.06 0.29
CA ASP A 10 9.58 14.31 0.71
C ASP A 10 8.56 13.94 -0.37
N ASN A 11 8.96 14.03 -1.66
CA ASN A 11 8.12 13.53 -2.75
C ASN A 11 7.88 12.04 -2.63
N SER A 12 8.90 11.27 -2.21
CA SER A 12 8.75 9.82 -2.00
C SER A 12 7.69 9.52 -0.95
N LYS A 13 7.67 10.27 0.17
CA LYS A 13 6.64 10.15 1.21
C LYS A 13 5.24 10.47 0.67
N ILE A 14 5.13 11.53 -0.13
CA ILE A 14 3.86 11.93 -0.75
C ILE A 14 3.36 10.84 -1.70
N PHE A 15 4.21 10.33 -2.60
CA PHE A 15 3.83 9.27 -3.53
C PHE A 15 3.44 7.98 -2.81
N ALA A 16 4.16 7.61 -1.74
CA ALA A 16 3.82 6.45 -0.92
C ALA A 16 2.44 6.63 -0.24
N ALA A 17 2.21 7.79 0.41
CA ALA A 17 0.96 8.08 1.08
C ALA A 17 -0.24 8.13 0.12
N LEU A 18 -0.08 8.82 -1.02
CA LEU A 18 -1.09 8.90 -2.06
C LEU A 18 -1.35 7.52 -2.68
N GLY A 19 -0.33 6.69 -2.83
CA GLY A 19 -0.47 5.34 -3.38
C GLY A 19 -1.44 4.46 -2.58
N TYR A 20 -1.48 4.59 -1.25
CA TYR A 20 -2.41 3.82 -0.41
C TYR A 20 -3.87 4.20 -0.62
N VAL A 21 -4.15 5.48 -0.87
CA VAL A 21 -5.50 6.00 -1.04
C VAL A 21 -5.95 5.93 -2.51
N ILE A 22 -5.01 6.17 -3.43
CA ILE A 22 -5.24 6.28 -4.87
C ILE A 22 -4.31 5.26 -5.56
N TRP A 23 -4.81 4.04 -5.74
CA TRP A 23 -4.01 2.94 -6.28
C TRP A 23 -3.29 3.23 -7.63
N PRO A 24 -3.83 4.04 -8.57
CA PRO A 24 -3.08 4.38 -9.78
C PRO A 24 -1.80 5.16 -9.51
N VAL A 25 -1.76 5.95 -8.42
CA VAL A 25 -0.56 6.71 -8.04
C VAL A 25 0.56 5.76 -7.62
N ALA A 26 0.24 4.67 -6.93
CA ALA A 26 1.22 3.63 -6.60
C ALA A 26 1.81 2.97 -7.86
N LEU A 27 0.97 2.69 -8.87
CA LEU A 27 1.42 2.15 -10.15
C LEU A 27 2.35 3.13 -10.89
N VAL A 28 1.99 4.41 -10.90
CA VAL A 28 2.82 5.46 -11.50
C VAL A 28 4.15 5.59 -10.74
N ALA A 29 4.15 5.53 -9.42
CA ALA A 29 5.35 5.65 -8.59
C ALA A 29 6.39 4.55 -8.88
N ILE A 30 5.97 3.30 -9.14
CA ILE A 30 6.89 2.20 -9.48
C ILE A 30 7.40 2.24 -10.93
N LEU A 31 6.67 2.91 -11.82
CA LEU A 31 7.03 3.03 -13.25
C LEU A 31 7.88 4.27 -13.53
N MET A 32 7.74 5.32 -12.73
CA MET A 32 8.42 6.60 -12.91
C MET A 32 9.92 6.49 -12.61
N GLU A 33 10.78 6.94 -13.54
CA GLU A 33 12.24 6.78 -13.50
C GLU A 33 12.94 7.25 -12.21
N PRO A 34 12.68 8.46 -11.66
CA PRO A 34 13.27 8.90 -10.39
C PRO A 34 12.96 7.96 -9.20
N TYR A 35 11.86 7.20 -9.28
CA TYR A 35 11.31 6.44 -8.15
C TYR A 35 11.40 4.92 -8.33
N LYS A 36 11.56 4.44 -9.57
CA LYS A 36 11.64 3.01 -9.95
C LYS A 36 12.72 2.24 -9.17
N ASN A 37 13.84 2.90 -8.86
CA ASN A 37 14.98 2.29 -8.17
C ASN A 37 14.96 2.56 -6.64
N GLU A 38 14.01 3.37 -6.15
CA GLU A 38 13.90 3.67 -4.73
C GLU A 38 13.21 2.51 -3.99
N LYS A 39 14.01 1.71 -3.29
CA LYS A 39 13.52 0.52 -2.55
C LYS A 39 12.38 0.85 -1.57
N TRP A 40 12.49 1.96 -0.83
CA TRP A 40 11.51 2.37 0.18
C TRP A 40 10.15 2.67 -0.45
N LEU A 41 10.12 3.55 -1.45
CA LEU A 41 8.89 3.91 -2.17
C LEU A 41 8.31 2.71 -2.92
N LYS A 42 9.15 1.91 -3.58
CA LYS A 42 8.71 0.71 -4.30
C LYS A 42 8.00 -0.28 -3.40
N SER A 43 8.50 -0.49 -2.18
CA SER A 43 7.88 -1.40 -1.21
C SER A 43 6.50 -0.90 -0.79
N HIS A 44 6.36 0.40 -0.49
CA HIS A 44 5.07 1.00 -0.15
C HIS A 44 4.10 0.99 -1.32
N ALA A 45 4.56 1.24 -2.54
CA ALA A 45 3.72 1.26 -3.72
C ALA A 45 3.21 -0.14 -4.09
N VAL A 46 4.06 -1.18 -4.02
CA VAL A 46 3.62 -2.58 -4.21
C VAL A 46 2.63 -3.01 -3.12
N GLN A 47 2.91 -2.64 -1.87
CA GLN A 47 2.02 -2.91 -0.74
C GLN A 47 0.66 -2.21 -0.90
N ALA A 48 0.65 -0.95 -1.33
CA ALA A 48 -0.55 -0.20 -1.62
C ALA A 48 -1.38 -0.82 -2.75
N LEU A 49 -0.73 -1.28 -3.83
CA LEU A 49 -1.40 -1.99 -4.94
C LEU A 49 -2.04 -3.30 -4.46
N ALA A 50 -1.28 -4.12 -3.75
CA ALA A 50 -1.76 -5.39 -3.23
C ALA A 50 -2.92 -5.22 -2.23
N LEU A 51 -2.83 -4.21 -1.36
CA LEU A 51 -3.85 -3.90 -0.37
C LEU A 51 -5.14 -3.40 -1.01
N ASN A 52 -5.05 -2.46 -1.97
CA ASN A 52 -6.22 -1.99 -2.70
C ASN A 52 -6.87 -3.13 -3.50
N LEU A 53 -6.07 -3.96 -4.16
CA LEU A 53 -6.58 -5.15 -4.86
C LEU A 53 -7.30 -6.10 -3.91
N ALA A 54 -6.70 -6.40 -2.75
CA ALA A 54 -7.32 -7.25 -1.73
C ALA A 54 -8.65 -6.67 -1.23
N ILE A 55 -8.73 -5.37 -0.96
CA ILE A 55 -9.97 -4.70 -0.55
C ILE A 55 -11.04 -4.82 -1.63
N TYR A 56 -10.70 -4.56 -2.91
CA TYR A 56 -11.66 -4.68 -4.00
C TYR A 56 -12.19 -6.11 -4.17
N VAL A 57 -11.30 -7.11 -4.11
CA VAL A 57 -11.68 -8.52 -4.24
C VAL A 57 -12.55 -8.94 -3.05
N LEU A 58 -12.12 -8.67 -1.81
CA LEU A 58 -12.89 -9.03 -0.62
C LEU A 58 -14.25 -8.31 -0.59
N SER A 59 -14.28 -7.02 -0.90
CA SER A 59 -15.51 -6.24 -0.97
C SER A 59 -16.46 -6.80 -2.02
N GLY A 60 -15.97 -7.16 -3.21
CA GLY A 60 -16.78 -7.75 -4.27
C GLY A 60 -17.36 -9.11 -3.89
N VAL A 61 -16.57 -9.96 -3.23
CA VAL A 61 -17.00 -11.30 -2.79
C VAL A 61 -17.99 -11.24 -1.62
N THR A 62 -17.84 -10.28 -0.69
CA THR A 62 -18.77 -10.11 0.45
C THR A 62 -19.98 -9.24 0.14
N MET A 63 -20.02 -8.56 -1.02
CA MET A 63 -21.18 -7.77 -1.46
C MET A 63 -22.51 -8.56 -1.50
N PRO A 64 -22.59 -9.78 -2.07
CA PRO A 64 -23.83 -10.58 -2.07
C PRO A 64 -24.23 -11.10 -0.68
N ILE A 65 -23.35 -11.04 0.32
CA ILE A 65 -23.64 -11.46 1.69
C ILE A 65 -24.21 -10.25 2.46
N PHE A 66 -25.51 -10.00 2.30
CA PHE A 66 -26.24 -8.96 3.06
C PHE A 66 -25.68 -7.52 2.94
N GLY A 67 -24.92 -7.20 1.88
CA GLY A 67 -24.30 -5.87 1.73
C GLY A 67 -23.07 -5.64 2.62
N LEU A 68 -22.50 -6.69 3.23
CA LEU A 68 -21.27 -6.61 4.04
C LEU A 68 -20.05 -6.08 3.25
N GLY A 69 -20.07 -6.18 1.92
CA GLY A 69 -19.04 -5.60 1.06
C GLY A 69 -18.77 -4.12 1.35
N GLY A 70 -19.81 -3.34 1.68
CA GLY A 70 -19.63 -1.93 2.04
C GLY A 70 -18.83 -1.72 3.34
N LEU A 71 -19.04 -2.57 4.34
CA LEU A 71 -18.28 -2.53 5.60
C LEU A 71 -16.82 -2.93 5.38
N VAL A 72 -16.57 -3.92 4.52
CA VAL A 72 -15.22 -4.36 4.17
C VAL A 72 -14.47 -3.28 3.38
N ALA A 73 -15.14 -2.63 2.42
CA ALA A 73 -14.59 -1.49 1.71
C ALA A 73 -14.27 -0.32 2.66
N LEU A 74 -15.17 0.00 3.60
CA LEU A 74 -14.97 1.07 4.57
C LEU A 74 -13.81 0.76 5.53
N ALA A 75 -13.76 -0.45 6.08
CA ALA A 75 -12.68 -0.89 6.98
C ALA A 75 -11.33 -0.91 6.25
N GLY A 76 -11.32 -1.41 5.01
CA GLY A 76 -10.16 -1.38 4.13
C GLY A 76 -9.68 0.04 3.84
N PHE A 77 -10.59 0.95 3.53
CA PHE A 77 -10.27 2.36 3.27
C PHE A 77 -9.68 3.05 4.51
N VAL A 78 -10.28 2.85 5.69
CA VAL A 78 -9.73 3.38 6.95
C VAL A 78 -8.31 2.84 7.19
N TYR A 79 -8.09 1.56 6.93
CA TYR A 79 -6.76 0.97 7.06
C TYR A 79 -5.75 1.55 6.05
N SER A 80 -6.15 1.76 4.80
CA SER A 80 -5.33 2.48 3.80
C SER A 80 -4.95 3.88 4.25
N VAL A 81 -5.87 4.64 4.86
CA VAL A 81 -5.61 5.98 5.38
C VAL A 81 -4.59 5.95 6.53
N ILE A 82 -4.70 4.97 7.44
CA ILE A 82 -3.72 4.80 8.52
C ILE A 82 -2.33 4.54 7.95
N LEU A 83 -2.22 3.67 6.94
CA LEU A 83 -0.94 3.41 6.27
C LEU A 83 -0.43 4.63 5.50
N ALA A 84 -1.31 5.41 4.88
CA ALA A 84 -0.94 6.65 4.21
C ALA A 84 -0.32 7.66 5.18
N ILE A 85 -0.93 7.85 6.35
CA ILE A 85 -0.41 8.76 7.39
C ILE A 85 0.98 8.30 7.84
N LYS A 86 1.16 7.01 8.11
CA LYS A 86 2.45 6.50 8.56
C LYS A 86 3.53 6.55 7.47
N ALA A 87 3.17 6.27 6.22
CA ALA A 87 4.05 6.45 5.07
C ALA A 87 4.45 7.93 4.89
N TYR A 88 3.52 8.86 5.13
CA TYR A 88 3.78 10.30 5.11
C TYR A 88 4.76 10.71 6.22
N ASN A 89 4.69 10.08 7.39
CA ASN A 89 5.67 10.26 8.48
C ASN A 89 7.05 9.63 8.18
N GLY A 90 7.20 8.91 7.05
CA GLY A 90 8.44 8.24 6.67
C GLY A 90 8.69 6.92 7.39
N GLU A 91 7.68 6.36 8.05
CA GLU A 91 7.79 5.04 8.67
C GLU A 91 7.86 3.95 7.60
N SER A 92 8.80 3.01 7.77
CA SER A 92 8.90 1.83 6.91
C SER A 92 8.02 0.73 7.47
N LEU A 93 6.81 0.58 6.93
CA LEU A 93 5.85 -0.40 7.42
C LEU A 93 5.73 -1.57 6.46
N GLU A 94 6.08 -2.74 6.97
CA GLU A 94 5.70 -4.01 6.36
C GLU A 94 4.27 -4.33 6.84
N VAL A 95 3.28 -4.29 5.94
CA VAL A 95 1.92 -4.75 6.27
C VAL A 95 2.01 -6.25 6.56
N PRO A 96 1.75 -6.69 7.81
CA PRO A 96 2.02 -8.07 8.23
C PRO A 96 1.17 -9.11 7.48
N VAL A 97 0.02 -8.70 6.91
CA VAL A 97 -0.86 -9.56 6.12
C VAL A 97 -0.26 -9.90 4.74
N ILE A 98 0.57 -9.01 4.18
CA ILE A 98 1.20 -9.20 2.86
C ILE A 98 2.66 -9.70 3.02
N TYR A 99 3.35 -9.29 4.09
CA TYR A 99 4.71 -9.73 4.38
C TYR A 99 4.83 -11.26 4.52
N GLY A 100 3.83 -11.91 5.14
CA GLY A 100 3.79 -13.37 5.26
C GLY A 100 3.65 -14.11 3.92
N PHE A 101 2.98 -13.51 2.92
CA PHE A 101 2.87 -14.09 1.58
C PHE A 101 4.15 -13.88 0.76
N VAL A 102 4.78 -12.70 0.88
CA VAL A 102 6.01 -12.37 0.14
C VAL A 102 7.23 -13.14 0.67
N LYS A 103 7.31 -13.39 1.98
CA LYS A 103 8.41 -14.17 2.59
C LYS A 103 8.43 -15.65 2.17
N ASN A 104 7.31 -16.21 1.71
CA ASN A 104 7.26 -17.58 1.18
C ASN A 104 7.70 -17.69 -0.29
N TYR A 105 7.93 -16.57 -0.97
CA TYR A 105 8.32 -16.54 -2.39
C TYR A 105 9.72 -15.95 -2.61
N ILE A 106 10.46 -15.67 -1.53
CA ILE A 106 11.90 -15.33 -1.52
C ILE A 106 12.68 -16.51 -0.96
#